data_AF-A0A514LJ02-F1
#
_entry.id   AF-A0A514LJ02-F1
#
_cell.length_a   1.000
_cell.length_b   1.000
_cell.length_c   1.000
_cell.angle_alpha   90.00
_cell.angle_beta   90.00
_cell.angle_gamma   90.00
#
_symmetry.space_group_name_H-M   'P 1'
#
loop_
_entity.id
_entity.type
_entity.pdbx_description
1 polymer ?
#
loop_
_entity_poly.entity_id
_entity_poly.type
_entity_poly.pdbx_seq_one_letter_code
_entity_poly.pdbx_strand_id
1 'polypeptide(L)'
;MKICIRSFLILIIVVSLSGCWDQWELNEISIISGIAIDQGDNGDYVLNMQVINPSELAITEEAAGLSPVAIYEVSGTTIHEAAREILKEAPRRAYFSHMASLIISEEIAEEGLEDVMDFFYRDHEVRSDYMILIAKDGSAHDILEMVPRLEGVGSINILHSIEHGEQSTALIDGVRMGELLQKTLSAGVEPSLLGVSAVGDMEKAQTTQNVESTKPKGHRVLDSTAIFRNNQLVGWLDESQSKAFQYADGAVQDSAESVPCPDVGTMAIESLQTEPEIVVSMDNGPQISRGQHPGNFFWLVWTCRSGNECL
;
A
#
# COMPACT_ATOMS: atom_id res chain seq x y z
N MET A 1 41.03 -50.35 -11.29
CA MET A 1 39.83 -49.68 -11.86
C MET A 1 38.72 -49.45 -10.85
N LYS A 2 38.17 -50.46 -10.15
CA LYS A 2 37.03 -50.28 -9.22
C LYS A 2 37.30 -49.32 -8.04
N ILE A 3 38.54 -49.28 -7.53
CA ILE A 3 38.97 -48.36 -6.46
C ILE A 3 39.05 -46.91 -6.96
N CYS A 4 39.60 -46.67 -8.15
CA CYS A 4 39.67 -45.33 -8.73
C CYS A 4 38.27 -44.76 -9.05
N ILE A 5 37.34 -45.61 -9.52
CA ILE A 5 35.96 -45.21 -9.79
C ILE A 5 35.22 -44.84 -8.49
N ARG A 6 35.44 -45.59 -7.40
CA ARG A 6 34.89 -45.26 -6.07
C ARG A 6 35.45 -43.95 -5.52
N SER A 7 36.75 -43.72 -5.61
CA SER A 7 37.35 -42.45 -5.16
C SER A 7 36.87 -41.26 -5.99
N PHE A 8 36.66 -41.42 -7.30
CA PHE A 8 36.14 -40.37 -8.17
C PHE A 8 34.67 -40.03 -7.87
N LEU A 9 33.84 -41.05 -7.60
CA LEU A 9 32.44 -40.86 -7.17
C LEU A 9 32.34 -40.17 -5.80
N ILE A 10 33.22 -40.50 -4.86
CA ILE A 10 33.27 -39.84 -3.54
C ILE A 10 33.71 -38.38 -3.70
N LEU A 11 34.67 -38.09 -4.58
CA LEU A 11 35.11 -36.71 -4.86
C LEU A 11 34.00 -35.86 -5.48
N ILE A 12 33.23 -36.43 -6.42
CA ILE A 12 32.05 -35.77 -7.01
C ILE A 12 31.00 -35.46 -5.95
N ILE A 13 30.73 -36.39 -5.03
CA ILE A 13 29.77 -36.17 -3.95
C ILE A 13 30.24 -35.03 -3.03
N VAL A 14 31.53 -35.00 -2.65
CA VAL A 14 32.07 -33.95 -1.78
C VAL A 14 32.01 -32.56 -2.43
N VAL A 15 32.26 -32.47 -3.75
CA VAL A 15 32.13 -31.20 -4.49
C VAL A 15 30.67 -30.79 -4.64
N SER A 16 29.74 -31.73 -4.76
CA SER A 16 28.30 -31.44 -4.80
C SER A 16 27.68 -31.09 -3.43
N LEU A 17 28.43 -31.25 -2.33
CA LEU A 17 28.00 -30.87 -0.97
C LEU A 17 28.38 -29.43 -0.59
N SER A 18 28.99 -28.63 -1.48
CA SER A 18 29.08 -27.17 -1.27
C SER A 18 27.71 -26.53 -1.55
N GLY A 19 26.76 -26.78 -0.65
CA GLY A 19 25.46 -26.11 -0.63
C GLY A 19 25.62 -24.62 -0.31
N CYS A 20 24.63 -23.82 -0.75
CA CYS A 20 24.61 -22.36 -0.82
C CYS A 20 25.39 -21.64 0.29
N TRP A 21 26.49 -20.99 -0.11
CA TRP A 21 27.34 -20.15 0.76
C TRP A 21 26.72 -18.80 1.14
N ASP A 22 25.55 -18.47 0.63
CA ASP A 22 24.91 -17.16 0.78
C ASP A 22 23.57 -17.32 1.51
N GLN A 23 23.65 -17.58 2.82
CA GLN A 23 22.50 -17.51 3.72
C GLN A 23 22.78 -16.39 4.72
N TRP A 24 21.91 -15.38 4.74
CA TRP A 24 21.94 -14.35 5.77
C TRP A 24 21.11 -14.82 6.96
N GLU A 25 21.68 -14.70 8.15
CA GLU A 25 20.96 -15.06 9.37
C GLU A 25 19.98 -13.95 9.77
N LEU A 26 18.90 -14.29 10.49
CA LEU A 26 17.92 -13.31 11.00
C LEU A 26 18.55 -12.20 11.85
N ASN A 27 19.70 -12.48 12.47
CA ASN A 27 20.44 -11.53 13.28
C ASN A 27 21.33 -10.57 12.47
N GLU A 28 21.45 -10.77 11.16
CA GLU A 28 22.27 -9.99 10.23
C GLU A 28 21.43 -9.08 9.32
N ILE A 29 20.09 -9.23 9.38
CA ILE A 29 19.14 -8.48 8.57
C ILE A 29 18.20 -7.58 9.39
N SER A 30 17.82 -6.47 8.79
CA SER A 30 16.75 -5.57 9.22
C SER A 30 15.57 -5.74 8.29
N ILE A 31 14.48 -6.33 8.79
CA ILE A 31 13.29 -6.59 7.98
C ILE A 31 12.55 -5.26 7.78
N ILE A 32 12.55 -4.76 6.55
CA ILE A 32 11.83 -3.53 6.19
C ILE A 32 10.38 -3.90 5.91
N SER A 33 9.45 -3.37 6.71
CA SER A 33 8.02 -3.60 6.55
C SER A 33 7.33 -2.52 5.74
N GLY A 34 7.89 -1.32 5.67
CA GLY A 34 7.34 -0.23 4.88
C GLY A 34 8.32 0.90 4.66
N ILE A 35 8.08 1.67 3.61
CA ILE A 35 8.90 2.83 3.24
C ILE A 35 7.98 4.01 2.96
N ALA A 36 8.36 5.16 3.48
CA ALA A 36 7.82 6.45 3.08
C ALA A 36 8.91 7.19 2.30
N ILE A 37 8.54 7.79 1.16
CA ILE A 37 9.44 8.58 0.33
C ILE A 37 8.87 9.99 0.26
N ASP A 38 9.63 10.95 0.77
CA ASP A 38 9.31 12.37 0.76
C ASP A 38 10.37 13.15 -0.03
N GLN A 39 10.00 14.31 -0.55
CA GLN A 39 10.95 15.25 -1.13
C GLN A 39 11.57 16.11 -0.03
N GLY A 40 12.91 16.13 0.06
CA GLY A 40 13.64 16.95 1.00
C GLY A 40 13.84 18.39 0.52
N ASP A 41 14.21 19.28 1.44
CA ASP A 41 14.35 20.73 1.19
C ASP A 41 15.30 21.09 0.03
N ASN A 42 16.30 20.25 -0.24
CA ASN A 42 17.30 20.47 -1.28
C ASN A 42 16.99 19.77 -2.62
N GLY A 43 15.81 19.14 -2.74
CA GLY A 43 15.45 18.28 -3.86
C GLY A 43 16.01 16.86 -3.77
N ASP A 44 16.64 16.50 -2.65
CA ASP A 44 17.05 15.13 -2.36
C ASP A 44 15.83 14.26 -1.98
N TYR A 45 15.92 12.95 -2.16
CA TYR A 45 14.93 12.01 -1.65
C TYR A 45 15.18 11.75 -0.17
N VAL A 46 14.12 11.78 0.64
CA VAL A 46 14.13 11.38 2.05
C VAL A 46 13.34 10.08 2.19
N LEU A 47 14.02 9.02 2.59
CA LEU A 47 13.46 7.68 2.77
C LEU A 47 13.33 7.41 4.27
N ASN A 48 12.10 7.16 4.69
CA ASN A 48 11.76 6.74 6.03
C ASN A 48 11.43 5.24 6.02
N MET A 49 12.36 4.42 6.52
CA MET A 49 12.26 2.95 6.47
C MET A 49 11.80 2.39 7.82
N GLN A 50 10.62 1.77 7.83
CA GLN A 50 10.10 1.07 9.01
C GLN A 50 10.71 -0.33 9.11
N VAL A 51 11.52 -0.54 10.13
CA VAL A 51 12.22 -1.79 10.46
C VAL A 51 11.49 -2.50 11.58
N ILE A 52 11.10 -3.76 11.35
CA ILE A 52 10.53 -4.61 12.40
C ILE A 52 11.63 -5.06 13.36
N ASN A 53 11.34 -4.98 14.65
CA ASN A 53 12.13 -5.64 15.69
C ASN A 53 11.43 -6.94 16.14
N PRO A 54 11.89 -8.13 15.68
CA PRO A 54 11.22 -9.39 15.98
C PRO A 54 11.20 -9.74 17.48
N SER A 55 12.18 -9.26 18.24
CA SER A 55 12.31 -9.54 19.68
C SER A 55 11.19 -8.89 20.49
N GLU A 56 10.62 -7.78 20.01
CA GLU A 56 9.55 -7.03 20.68
C GLU A 56 8.14 -7.46 20.20
N LEU A 57 8.05 -8.19 19.09
CA LEU A 57 6.79 -8.79 18.63
C LEU A 57 6.38 -10.02 19.46
N ALA A 58 7.34 -10.67 20.13
CA ALA A 58 7.08 -11.74 21.07
C ALA A 58 6.58 -11.14 22.39
N ILE A 59 5.26 -11.13 22.57
CA ILE A 59 4.58 -10.71 23.80
C ILE A 59 5.11 -11.56 24.97
N THR A 60 6.16 -11.08 25.62
CA THR A 60 6.65 -11.55 26.90
C THR A 60 6.36 -10.43 27.89
N GLU A 61 5.92 -10.80 29.11
CA GLU A 61 5.48 -9.84 30.14
C GLU A 61 6.57 -8.82 30.56
N GLU A 62 7.80 -8.96 30.05
CA GLU A 62 8.94 -8.08 30.30
C GLU A 62 9.17 -7.01 29.21
N ALA A 63 8.47 -7.06 28.06
CA ALA A 63 8.62 -6.13 26.93
C ALA A 63 7.71 -4.88 27.03
N ALA A 64 7.36 -4.45 28.25
CA ALA A 64 6.54 -3.26 28.44
C ALA A 64 7.39 -1.99 28.26
N GLY A 65 7.55 -1.51 27.02
CA GLY A 65 8.03 -0.15 26.75
C GLY A 65 8.83 0.09 25.48
N LEU A 66 9.18 -0.93 24.69
CA LEU A 66 9.89 -0.77 23.42
C LEU A 66 8.92 -0.89 22.24
N SER A 67 9.10 -0.02 21.23
CA SER A 67 8.31 -0.07 20.01
C SER A 67 8.66 -1.34 19.22
N PRO A 68 7.66 -2.09 18.69
CA PRO A 68 7.91 -3.27 17.84
C PRO A 68 8.53 -2.90 16.48
N VAL A 69 8.59 -1.60 16.17
CA VAL A 69 9.18 -1.04 14.96
C VAL A 69 10.11 0.12 15.29
N ALA A 70 11.14 0.30 14.48
CA ALA A 70 11.96 1.52 14.45
C ALA A 70 11.86 2.15 13.07
N ILE A 71 11.94 3.47 12.98
CA ILE A 71 12.05 4.19 11.70
C ILE A 71 13.44 4.77 11.60
N TYR A 72 14.08 4.55 10.45
CA TYR A 72 15.35 5.17 10.08
C TYR A 72 15.09 6.12 8.93
N GLU A 73 15.48 7.38 9.12
CA GLU A 73 15.38 8.43 8.11
C GLU A 73 16.74 8.57 7.43
N VAL A 74 16.75 8.43 6.10
CA VAL A 74 17.97 8.57 5.31
C VAL A 74 17.70 9.38 4.07
N SER A 75 18.70 10.16 3.64
CA SER A 75 18.55 11.04 2.48
C SER A 75 19.65 10.82 1.45
N GLY A 76 19.37 11.20 0.22
CA GLY A 76 20.34 11.14 -0.88
C GLY A 76 19.77 11.69 -2.17
N THR A 77 20.65 12.04 -3.11
CA THR A 77 20.25 12.65 -4.39
C THR A 77 19.51 11.65 -5.29
N THR A 78 19.66 10.35 -5.04
CA THR A 78 18.85 9.30 -5.66
C THR A 78 18.30 8.37 -4.59
N ILE A 79 17.16 7.73 -4.86
CA ILE A 79 16.57 6.70 -3.98
C ILE A 79 17.58 5.57 -3.69
N HIS A 80 18.42 5.21 -4.69
CA HIS A 80 19.49 4.23 -4.54
C HIS A 80 20.58 4.66 -3.55
N GLU A 81 20.95 5.94 -3.57
CA GLU A 81 21.94 6.51 -2.65
C GLU A 81 21.36 6.56 -1.24
N ALA A 82 20.17 7.14 -1.08
CA ALA A 82 19.47 7.21 0.20
C ALA A 82 19.29 5.82 0.83
N ALA A 83 18.88 4.82 0.04
CA ALA A 83 18.72 3.45 0.53
C ALA A 83 20.03 2.80 1.00
N ARG A 84 21.20 3.22 0.52
CA ARG A 84 22.50 2.74 1.00
C ARG A 84 22.94 3.42 2.29
N GLU A 85 22.49 4.65 2.53
CA GLU A 85 22.83 5.43 3.71
C GLU A 85 22.26 4.79 4.99
N ILE A 86 21.23 3.94 4.89
CA ILE A 86 20.69 3.20 6.06
C ILE A 86 21.75 2.35 6.76
N LEU A 87 22.78 1.89 6.05
CA LEU A 87 23.89 1.13 6.65
C LEU A 87 24.74 1.96 7.62
N LYS A 88 24.59 3.29 7.64
CA LYS A 88 25.24 4.17 8.61
C LYS A 88 24.48 4.22 9.94
N GLU A 89 23.18 3.93 9.93
CA GLU A 89 22.29 4.07 11.10
C GLU A 89 21.82 2.72 11.63
N ALA A 90 21.51 1.78 10.75
CA ALA A 90 21.11 0.43 11.09
C ALA A 90 22.32 -0.52 11.07
N PRO A 91 22.54 -1.33 12.13
CA PRO A 91 23.70 -2.22 12.24
C PRO A 91 23.63 -3.47 11.33
N ARG A 92 22.54 -3.61 10.57
CA ARG A 92 22.19 -4.81 9.80
C ARG A 92 21.75 -4.42 8.39
N ARG A 93 21.90 -5.34 7.45
CA ARG A 93 21.51 -5.12 6.06
C ARG A 93 19.99 -4.98 5.94
N ALA A 94 19.51 -3.96 5.23
CA ALA A 94 18.10 -3.81 4.92
C ALA A 94 17.60 -4.98 4.06
N TYR A 95 16.49 -5.60 4.44
CA TYR A 95 15.88 -6.73 3.77
C TYR A 95 14.42 -6.42 3.43
N PHE A 96 14.14 -6.24 2.13
CA PHE A 96 12.88 -5.68 1.63
C PHE A 96 11.82 -6.72 1.27
N SER A 97 12.12 -8.01 1.35
CA SER A 97 11.21 -9.07 0.86
C SER A 97 9.90 -9.22 1.67
N HIS A 98 9.75 -8.50 2.78
CA HIS A 98 8.54 -8.48 3.61
C HIS A 98 7.90 -7.08 3.69
N MET A 99 8.20 -6.22 2.73
CA MET A 99 7.53 -4.92 2.62
C MET A 99 6.03 -5.12 2.42
N ALA A 100 5.23 -4.37 3.16
CA ALA A 100 3.77 -4.40 3.12
C ALA A 100 3.19 -3.19 2.40
N SER A 101 3.79 -2.00 2.60
CA SER A 101 3.36 -0.76 1.96
C SER A 101 4.52 0.18 1.62
N LEU A 102 4.35 0.90 0.51
CA LEU A 102 5.18 2.01 0.06
C LEU A 102 4.28 3.25 -0.03
N ILE A 103 4.66 4.32 0.63
CA ILE A 103 3.95 5.60 0.61
C ILE A 103 4.85 6.63 -0.06
N ILE A 104 4.32 7.34 -1.03
CA ILE A 104 5.06 8.32 -1.83
C ILE A 104 4.41 9.68 -1.62
N SER A 105 5.20 10.71 -1.36
CA SER A 105 4.66 12.06 -1.18
C SER A 105 4.03 12.59 -2.46
N GLU A 106 3.10 13.54 -2.29
CA GLU A 106 2.40 14.18 -3.41
C GLU A 106 3.40 14.84 -4.38
N GLU A 107 4.42 15.51 -3.84
CA GLU A 107 5.43 16.23 -4.62
C GLU A 107 6.23 15.31 -5.54
N ILE A 108 6.65 14.15 -5.03
CA ILE A 108 7.36 13.15 -5.85
C ILE A 108 6.42 12.56 -6.90
N ALA A 109 5.15 12.31 -6.53
CA ALA A 109 4.17 11.78 -7.46
C ALA A 109 3.86 12.77 -8.60
N GLU A 110 3.85 14.08 -8.34
CA GLU A 110 3.71 15.14 -9.34
C GLU A 110 4.91 15.23 -10.29
N GLU A 111 6.14 15.02 -9.79
CA GLU A 111 7.35 14.98 -10.61
C GLU A 111 7.39 13.75 -11.53
N GLY A 112 6.95 12.60 -11.02
CA GLY A 112 6.86 11.36 -11.77
C GLY A 112 7.33 10.15 -10.95
N LEU A 113 6.71 9.00 -11.20
CA LEU A 113 7.03 7.75 -10.49
C LEU A 113 8.19 6.97 -11.11
N GLU A 114 8.85 7.45 -12.18
CA GLU A 114 9.89 6.68 -12.89
C GLU A 114 11.05 6.27 -11.98
N ASP A 115 11.61 7.21 -11.23
CA ASP A 115 12.79 6.94 -10.40
C ASP A 115 12.46 5.98 -9.25
N VAL A 116 11.24 6.09 -8.70
CA VAL A 116 10.71 5.18 -7.68
C VAL A 116 10.57 3.78 -8.27
N MET A 117 9.91 3.66 -9.42
CA MET A 117 9.71 2.38 -10.10
C MET A 117 11.04 1.73 -10.53
N ASP A 118 12.02 2.50 -11.04
CA ASP A 118 13.33 1.98 -11.46
C ASP A 118 14.07 1.32 -10.29
N PHE A 119 14.09 1.98 -9.12
CA PHE A 119 14.72 1.44 -7.92
C PHE A 119 14.14 0.08 -7.51
N PHE A 120 12.81 0.01 -7.36
CA PHE A 120 12.14 -1.20 -6.89
C PHE A 120 12.06 -2.31 -7.94
N TYR A 121 12.15 -1.99 -9.23
CA TYR A 121 12.18 -2.98 -10.30
C TYR A 121 13.56 -3.64 -10.47
N ARG A 122 14.63 -2.87 -10.27
CA ARG A 122 16.00 -3.35 -10.52
C ARG A 122 16.57 -4.18 -9.38
N ASP A 123 16.04 -4.03 -8.16
CA ASP A 123 16.49 -4.83 -7.02
C ASP A 123 15.74 -6.17 -6.94
N HIS A 124 16.46 -7.23 -7.27
CA HIS A 124 16.01 -8.63 -7.16
C HIS A 124 15.59 -9.08 -5.75
N GLU A 125 15.94 -8.34 -4.68
CA GLU A 125 15.59 -8.68 -3.29
C GLU A 125 14.19 -8.18 -2.89
N VAL A 126 13.60 -7.30 -3.69
CA VAL A 126 12.28 -6.72 -3.45
C VAL A 126 11.20 -7.59 -4.11
N ARG A 127 10.27 -8.13 -3.32
CA ARG A 127 9.05 -8.70 -3.87
C ARG A 127 8.14 -7.56 -4.31
N SER A 128 7.64 -7.58 -5.55
CA SER A 128 6.72 -6.54 -6.07
C SER A 128 5.27 -6.64 -5.54
N ASP A 129 5.11 -7.25 -4.36
CA ASP A 129 3.84 -7.65 -3.75
C ASP A 129 3.55 -6.85 -2.47
N TYR A 130 3.64 -5.52 -2.60
CA TYR A 130 3.31 -4.55 -1.56
C TYR A 130 2.43 -3.45 -2.15
N MET A 131 1.60 -2.85 -1.29
CA MET A 131 0.68 -1.78 -1.68
C MET A 131 1.42 -0.46 -1.89
N ILE A 132 1.03 0.29 -2.92
CA ILE A 132 1.54 1.64 -3.18
C ILE A 132 0.43 2.64 -2.90
N LEU A 133 0.76 3.69 -2.14
CA LEU A 133 -0.14 4.77 -1.83
C LEU A 133 0.53 6.12 -2.08
N ILE A 134 -0.29 7.12 -2.36
CA ILE A 134 0.14 8.51 -2.44
C ILE A 134 -0.31 9.25 -1.18
N ALA A 135 0.64 9.88 -0.48
CA ALA A 135 0.32 10.76 0.62
C ALA A 135 -0.35 12.02 0.07
N LYS A 136 -1.54 12.34 0.57
CA LYS A 136 -2.31 13.52 0.19
C LYS A 136 -2.26 14.55 1.31
N ASP A 137 -2.01 15.80 0.96
CA ASP A 137 -2.04 16.93 1.90
C ASP A 137 -1.11 16.73 3.13
N GLY A 138 0.07 16.13 2.93
CA GLY A 138 1.03 15.90 4.02
C GLY A 138 2.18 14.97 3.65
N SER A 139 3.03 14.70 4.65
CA SER A 139 4.22 13.87 4.47
C SER A 139 3.89 12.37 4.48
N ALA A 140 4.55 11.62 3.59
CA ALA A 140 4.53 10.16 3.61
C ALA A 140 5.10 9.60 4.93
N HIS A 141 6.12 10.25 5.48
CA HIS A 141 6.71 9.93 6.78
C HIS A 141 5.69 9.94 7.91
N ASP A 142 4.93 11.03 8.07
CA ASP A 142 3.91 11.17 9.12
C ASP A 142 2.87 10.05 9.05
N ILE A 143 2.48 9.66 7.83
CA ILE A 143 1.54 8.59 7.59
C ILE A 143 2.15 7.24 8.00
N LEU A 144 3.41 6.96 7.66
CA LEU A 144 4.05 5.69 8.01
C LEU A 144 4.36 5.57 9.52
N GLU A 145 4.82 6.64 10.15
CA GLU A 145 5.26 6.66 11.56
C GLU A 145 4.11 6.55 12.56
N MET A 146 2.90 6.94 12.17
CA MET A 146 1.74 6.88 13.05
C MET A 146 1.55 5.50 13.72
N VAL A 147 1.46 5.50 15.04
CA VAL A 147 1.30 4.28 15.84
C VAL A 147 -0.14 3.77 15.70
N PRO A 148 -0.39 2.57 15.14
CA PRO A 148 -1.74 2.05 15.01
C PRO A 148 -2.23 1.49 16.34
N ARG A 149 -3.55 1.45 16.52
CA ARG A 149 -4.17 0.86 17.73
C ARG A 149 -4.32 -0.65 17.67
N LEU A 150 -4.71 -1.17 16.51
CA LEU A 150 -5.11 -2.58 16.35
C LEU A 150 -3.94 -3.47 15.89
N GLU A 151 -2.94 -2.86 15.27
CA GLU A 151 -1.79 -3.53 14.67
C GLU A 151 -0.50 -2.90 15.22
N GLY A 152 0.49 -3.71 15.55
CA GLY A 152 1.77 -3.20 16.09
C GLY A 152 2.68 -2.53 15.05
N VAL A 153 2.43 -2.77 13.76
CA VAL A 153 3.28 -2.33 12.64
C VAL A 153 2.46 -1.45 11.70
N GLY A 154 2.92 -0.22 11.47
CA GLY A 154 2.21 0.79 10.67
C GLY A 154 1.92 0.37 9.24
N SER A 155 2.92 -0.17 8.54
CA SER A 155 2.76 -0.60 7.15
C SER A 155 1.82 -1.80 6.98
N ILE A 156 1.85 -2.76 7.91
CA ILE A 156 0.94 -3.91 7.92
C ILE A 156 -0.50 -3.45 8.21
N ASN A 157 -0.68 -2.48 9.10
CA ASN A 157 -1.98 -1.87 9.35
C ASN A 157 -2.59 -1.26 8.08
N ILE A 158 -1.77 -0.59 7.27
CA ILE A 158 -2.19 -0.02 5.98
C ILE A 158 -2.60 -1.14 5.02
N LEU A 159 -1.74 -2.16 4.85
CA LEU A 159 -2.03 -3.31 4.00
C LEU A 159 -3.38 -3.96 4.36
N HIS A 160 -3.58 -4.32 5.64
CA HIS A 160 -4.83 -4.91 6.08
C HIS A 160 -6.02 -3.95 5.90
N SER A 161 -5.84 -2.64 6.11
CA SER A 161 -6.92 -1.67 5.90
C SER A 161 -7.37 -1.62 4.44
N ILE A 162 -6.44 -1.78 3.49
CA ILE A 162 -6.73 -1.85 2.06
C ILE A 162 -7.41 -3.18 1.73
N GLU A 163 -6.81 -4.30 2.11
CA GLU A 163 -7.33 -5.65 1.76
C GLU A 163 -8.75 -5.90 2.30
N HIS A 164 -9.06 -5.41 3.50
CA HIS A 164 -10.43 -5.48 4.04
C HIS A 164 -11.32 -4.39 3.44
N GLY A 165 -10.77 -3.22 3.11
CA GLY A 165 -11.49 -2.12 2.47
C GLY A 165 -12.04 -2.48 1.09
N GLU A 166 -11.21 -3.10 0.24
CA GLU A 166 -11.58 -3.59 -1.09
C GLU A 166 -12.76 -4.57 -1.06
N GLN A 167 -12.90 -5.32 0.04
CA GLN A 167 -13.97 -6.30 0.24
C GLN A 167 -15.24 -5.68 0.85
N SER A 168 -15.25 -4.38 1.15
CA SER A 168 -16.33 -3.74 1.92
C SER A 168 -16.78 -2.39 1.38
N THR A 169 -16.02 -1.77 0.49
CA THR A 169 -16.40 -0.50 -0.12
C THR A 169 -15.83 -0.31 -1.53
N ALA A 170 -16.60 0.36 -2.40
CA ALA A 170 -16.15 0.83 -3.70
C ALA A 170 -15.12 1.96 -3.63
N LEU A 171 -14.81 2.50 -2.44
CA LEU A 171 -13.88 3.62 -2.28
C LEU A 171 -12.42 3.19 -2.36
N ILE A 172 -12.11 1.99 -1.87
CA ILE A 172 -10.75 1.52 -1.65
C ILE A 172 -10.41 0.52 -2.75
N ASP A 173 -9.38 0.85 -3.51
CA ASP A 173 -8.80 0.01 -4.56
C ASP A 173 -7.28 0.09 -4.44
N GLY A 174 -6.67 -0.99 -3.95
CA GLY A 174 -5.25 -1.11 -3.69
C GLY A 174 -4.49 -1.57 -4.92
N VAL A 175 -3.44 -0.84 -5.28
CA VAL A 175 -2.56 -1.23 -6.37
C VAL A 175 -1.23 -1.69 -5.81
N ARG A 176 -0.82 -2.89 -6.23
CA ARG A 176 0.50 -3.45 -5.90
C ARG A 176 1.56 -3.00 -6.91
N MET A 177 2.84 -2.95 -6.51
CA MET A 177 3.93 -2.55 -7.41
C MET A 177 3.96 -3.35 -8.73
N GLY A 178 3.79 -4.67 -8.66
CA GLY A 178 3.76 -5.51 -9.86
C GLY A 178 2.61 -5.15 -10.82
N GLU A 179 1.48 -4.67 -10.31
CA GLU A 179 0.35 -4.21 -11.10
C GLU A 179 0.59 -2.80 -11.66
N LEU A 180 1.11 -1.88 -10.85
CA LEU A 180 1.49 -0.54 -11.30
C LEU A 180 2.44 -0.62 -12.51
N LEU A 181 3.48 -1.44 -12.41
CA LEU A 181 4.42 -1.66 -13.51
C LEU A 181 3.73 -2.18 -14.77
N GLN A 182 2.79 -3.11 -14.63
CA GLN A 182 2.02 -3.63 -15.77
C GLN A 182 1.13 -2.56 -16.40
N LYS A 183 0.44 -1.75 -15.59
CA LYS A 183 -0.40 -0.62 -16.03
C LYS A 183 0.43 0.42 -16.77
N THR A 184 1.54 0.87 -16.18
CA THR A 184 2.46 1.86 -16.77
C THR A 184 3.09 1.40 -18.09
N LEU A 185 3.43 0.11 -18.22
CA LEU A 185 4.00 -0.43 -19.47
C LEU A 185 2.95 -0.68 -20.56
N SER A 186 1.66 -0.66 -20.21
CA SER A 186 0.57 -0.93 -21.14
C SER A 186 0.18 0.33 -21.92
N ALA A 187 0.26 0.25 -23.24
CA ALA A 187 -0.05 1.39 -24.10
C ALA A 187 -1.52 1.84 -23.94
N GLY A 188 -1.70 3.11 -23.58
CA GLY A 188 -3.03 3.73 -23.44
C GLY A 188 -3.72 3.45 -22.10
N VAL A 189 -3.02 2.86 -21.13
CA VAL A 189 -3.48 2.69 -19.75
C VAL A 189 -2.72 3.68 -18.88
N GLU A 190 -3.45 4.46 -18.10
CA GLU A 190 -2.89 5.34 -17.08
C GLU A 190 -3.29 4.79 -15.71
N PRO A 191 -2.36 4.66 -14.75
CA PRO A 191 -2.70 4.14 -13.44
C PRO A 191 -3.48 5.15 -12.60
N SER A 192 -4.28 4.63 -11.68
CA SER A 192 -4.79 5.35 -10.52
C SER A 192 -4.26 4.67 -9.27
N LEU A 193 -3.95 5.45 -8.23
CA LEU A 193 -3.44 4.92 -6.97
C LEU A 193 -4.29 5.43 -5.80
N LEU A 194 -4.38 4.64 -4.74
CA LEU A 194 -5.09 5.04 -3.53
C LEU A 194 -4.36 6.18 -2.81
N GLY A 195 -5.10 7.21 -2.46
CA GLY A 195 -4.67 8.31 -1.61
C GLY A 195 -4.79 7.97 -0.14
N VAL A 196 -3.82 8.42 0.64
CA VAL A 196 -3.86 8.33 2.10
C VAL A 196 -3.53 9.69 2.71
N SER A 197 -4.31 10.13 3.69
CA SER A 197 -4.06 11.36 4.45
C SER A 197 -3.97 11.07 5.95
N ALA A 198 -3.30 11.95 6.68
CA ALA A 198 -3.23 11.88 8.14
C ALA A 198 -4.12 12.95 8.78
N VAL A 199 -4.99 12.54 9.70
CA VAL A 199 -5.94 13.44 10.37
C VAL A 199 -5.74 13.38 11.88
N GLY A 200 -5.50 14.54 12.50
CA GLY A 200 -5.42 14.72 13.95
C GLY A 200 -4.15 15.41 14.40
N ASP A 201 -3.72 15.12 15.63
CA ASP A 201 -2.51 15.68 16.25
C ASP A 201 -1.32 14.75 15.95
N MET A 202 -0.50 15.11 14.95
CA MET A 202 0.59 14.27 14.45
C MET A 202 1.70 14.05 15.49
N GLU A 203 2.05 15.09 16.26
CA GLU A 203 3.03 15.01 17.34
C GLU A 203 2.66 13.91 18.35
N LYS A 204 1.36 13.78 18.65
CA LYS A 204 0.89 12.66 19.49
C LYS A 204 0.69 11.37 18.72
N ALA A 205 0.31 11.44 17.45
CA ALA A 205 0.01 10.28 16.61
C ALA A 205 1.23 9.39 16.36
N GLN A 206 2.42 9.99 16.34
CA GLN A 206 3.72 9.33 16.14
C GLN A 206 4.27 8.67 17.42
N THR A 207 3.58 8.81 18.56
CA THR A 207 4.04 8.25 19.84
C THR A 207 3.01 7.29 20.45
N THR A 208 3.39 6.61 21.53
CA THR A 208 2.48 5.75 22.30
C THR A 208 1.22 6.48 22.78
N GLN A 209 1.26 7.82 22.90
CA GLN A 209 0.10 8.64 23.25
C GLN A 209 -1.06 8.51 22.27
N ASN A 210 -0.81 8.07 21.02
CA ASN A 210 -1.88 7.87 20.05
C ASN A 210 -2.87 6.79 20.50
N VAL A 211 -2.39 5.78 21.25
CA VAL A 211 -3.17 4.59 21.59
C VAL A 211 -3.66 4.56 23.05
N GLU A 212 -3.28 5.55 23.88
CA GLU A 212 -3.61 5.61 25.31
C GLU A 212 -5.11 5.83 25.61
N SER A 213 -5.83 6.61 24.79
CA SER A 213 -7.28 6.86 24.97
C SER A 213 -8.11 6.09 23.96
N THR A 214 -9.39 5.78 24.22
CA THR A 214 -10.25 5.03 23.27
C THR A 214 -10.31 5.63 21.86
N LYS A 215 -10.37 6.97 21.76
CA LYS A 215 -10.23 7.68 20.48
C LYS A 215 -8.74 8.00 20.25
N PRO A 216 -8.15 7.61 19.10
CA PRO A 216 -6.78 7.97 18.79
C PRO A 216 -6.62 9.49 18.58
N LYS A 217 -5.40 9.99 18.77
CA LYS A 217 -5.06 11.41 18.60
C LYS A 217 -4.86 11.76 17.13
N GLY A 218 -4.35 10.82 16.34
CA GLY A 218 -4.31 10.85 14.89
C GLY A 218 -4.69 9.49 14.29
N HIS A 219 -5.21 9.52 13.07
CA HIS A 219 -5.55 8.33 12.31
C HIS A 219 -5.33 8.59 10.81
N ARG A 220 -5.13 7.51 10.06
CA ARG A 220 -5.03 7.53 8.61
C ARG A 220 -6.42 7.47 7.99
N VAL A 221 -6.61 8.14 6.85
CA VAL A 221 -7.85 8.11 6.09
C VAL A 221 -7.54 7.74 4.64
N LEU A 222 -8.26 6.76 4.11
CA LEU A 222 -8.18 6.26 2.74
C LEU A 222 -9.47 6.68 2.00
N ASP A 223 -9.49 7.88 1.44
CA ASP A 223 -10.72 8.53 0.95
C ASP A 223 -10.59 9.23 -0.41
N SER A 224 -9.48 9.00 -1.11
CA SER A 224 -9.22 9.67 -2.38
C SER A 224 -8.46 8.76 -3.34
N THR A 225 -8.57 9.07 -4.62
CA THR A 225 -7.86 8.38 -5.69
C THR A 225 -6.97 9.38 -6.43
N ALA A 226 -5.67 9.11 -6.45
CA ALA A 226 -4.68 9.83 -7.24
C ALA A 226 -4.79 9.40 -8.71
N ILE A 227 -4.91 10.38 -9.62
CA ILE A 227 -5.00 10.13 -11.07
C ILE A 227 -3.71 10.53 -11.74
N PHE A 228 -3.15 9.61 -12.54
CA PHE A 228 -1.90 9.82 -13.23
C PHE A 228 -2.08 10.06 -14.73
N ARG A 229 -1.08 10.72 -15.31
CA ARG A 229 -0.88 10.80 -16.75
C ARG A 229 0.61 10.81 -17.05
N ASN A 230 1.08 9.91 -17.92
CA ASN A 230 2.51 9.75 -18.20
C ASN A 230 3.34 9.60 -16.90
N ASN A 231 2.88 8.74 -15.98
CA ASN A 231 3.50 8.50 -14.66
C ASN A 231 3.54 9.69 -13.69
N GLN A 232 2.92 10.83 -14.02
CA GLN A 232 2.85 12.01 -13.15
C GLN A 232 1.44 12.17 -12.58
N LEU A 233 1.35 12.51 -11.29
CA LEU A 233 0.10 12.88 -10.65
C LEU A 233 -0.44 14.16 -11.29
N VAL A 234 -1.71 14.12 -11.74
CA VAL A 234 -2.37 15.28 -12.37
C VAL A 234 -3.58 15.77 -11.59
N GLY A 235 -4.00 15.04 -10.55
CA GLY A 235 -5.07 15.47 -9.67
C GLY A 235 -5.68 14.32 -8.87
N TRP A 236 -6.69 14.70 -8.09
CA TRP A 236 -7.35 13.84 -7.12
C TRP A 236 -8.82 13.69 -7.44
N LEU A 237 -9.35 12.48 -7.26
CA LEU A 237 -10.77 12.23 -7.07
C LEU A 237 -11.07 12.28 -5.57
N ASP A 238 -12.10 13.04 -5.19
CA ASP A 238 -12.65 13.01 -3.84
C ASP A 238 -13.36 11.67 -3.54
N GLU A 239 -13.90 11.50 -2.33
CA GLU A 239 -14.55 10.26 -1.92
C GLU A 239 -15.70 9.84 -2.86
N SER A 240 -16.54 10.78 -3.27
CA SER A 240 -17.69 10.50 -4.13
C SER A 240 -17.25 10.17 -5.56
N GLN A 241 -16.26 10.90 -6.06
CA GLN A 241 -15.70 10.69 -7.39
C GLN A 241 -14.92 9.37 -7.46
N SER A 242 -14.21 9.01 -6.39
CA SER A 242 -13.45 7.77 -6.28
C SER A 242 -14.38 6.55 -6.34
N LYS A 243 -15.46 6.54 -5.54
CA LYS A 243 -16.47 5.47 -5.62
C LYS A 243 -17.09 5.36 -7.02
N ALA A 244 -17.49 6.49 -7.60
CA ALA A 244 -18.08 6.52 -8.94
C ALA A 244 -17.10 6.02 -10.01
N PHE A 245 -15.82 6.38 -9.89
CA PHE A 245 -14.76 5.90 -10.76
C PHE A 245 -14.58 4.38 -10.62
N GLN A 246 -14.54 3.85 -9.41
CA GLN A 246 -14.38 2.42 -9.16
C GLN A 246 -15.57 1.58 -9.66
N TYR A 247 -16.79 2.09 -9.56
CA TYR A 247 -17.94 1.45 -10.21
C TYR A 247 -17.85 1.42 -11.75
N ALA A 248 -17.13 2.38 -12.35
CA ALA A 248 -17.00 2.50 -13.79
C ALA A 248 -15.75 1.80 -14.36
N ASP A 249 -14.70 1.65 -13.57
CA ASP A 249 -13.40 1.09 -13.98
C ASP A 249 -13.13 -0.30 -13.43
N GLY A 250 -13.57 -0.57 -12.20
CA GLY A 250 -13.26 -1.79 -11.45
C GLY A 250 -14.46 -2.70 -11.23
N ALA A 251 -14.17 -3.91 -10.75
CA ALA A 251 -15.18 -4.84 -10.25
C ALA A 251 -15.36 -4.60 -8.75
N VAL A 252 -16.34 -3.77 -8.38
CA VAL A 252 -16.71 -3.59 -6.97
C VAL A 252 -17.32 -4.89 -6.45
N GLN A 253 -16.72 -5.44 -5.38
CA GLN A 253 -17.23 -6.62 -4.68
C GLN A 253 -18.36 -6.22 -3.75
N ASP A 254 -18.09 -5.53 -2.65
CA ASP A 254 -19.13 -5.09 -1.72
C ASP A 254 -19.07 -3.58 -1.53
N SER A 255 -20.21 -2.91 -1.48
CA SER A 255 -20.29 -1.50 -1.14
C SER A 255 -21.71 -1.08 -0.79
N ALA A 256 -21.86 -0.29 0.28
CA ALA A 256 -23.11 0.32 0.68
C ALA A 256 -23.11 1.83 0.40
N GLU A 257 -24.20 2.34 -0.18
CA GLU A 257 -24.39 3.77 -0.42
C GLU A 257 -25.79 4.24 0.00
N SER A 258 -25.87 5.47 0.49
CA SER A 258 -27.14 6.11 0.85
C SER A 258 -27.63 6.99 -0.29
N VAL A 259 -28.83 6.71 -0.79
CA VAL A 259 -29.48 7.46 -1.87
C VAL A 259 -30.73 8.17 -1.34
N PRO A 260 -30.90 9.49 -1.59
CA PRO A 260 -32.12 10.19 -1.23
C PRO A 260 -33.30 9.71 -2.09
N CYS A 261 -34.42 9.37 -1.45
CA CYS A 261 -35.68 9.00 -2.05
C CYS A 261 -36.75 10.06 -1.73
N PRO A 262 -37.29 10.78 -2.74
CA PRO A 262 -38.17 11.94 -2.55
C PRO A 262 -39.34 11.74 -1.57
N ASP A 263 -39.92 10.54 -1.52
CA ASP A 263 -41.11 10.24 -0.73
C ASP A 263 -40.85 9.40 0.53
N VAL A 264 -39.63 8.85 0.71
CA VAL A 264 -39.34 7.81 1.71
C VAL A 264 -38.16 8.17 2.63
N GLY A 265 -37.41 9.23 2.30
CA GLY A 265 -36.24 9.66 3.06
C GLY A 265 -34.95 9.18 2.40
N THR A 266 -34.19 8.32 3.07
CA THR A 266 -32.92 7.78 2.56
C THR A 266 -33.03 6.27 2.44
N MET A 267 -32.57 5.73 1.31
CA MET A 267 -32.44 4.29 1.07
C MET A 267 -30.97 3.92 1.05
N ALA A 268 -30.60 2.86 1.76
CA ALA A 268 -29.30 2.21 1.57
C ALA A 268 -29.38 1.25 0.37
N ILE A 269 -28.41 1.34 -0.53
CA ILE A 269 -28.21 0.40 -1.64
C ILE A 269 -26.92 -0.33 -1.36
N GLU A 270 -26.98 -1.66 -1.34
CA GLU A 270 -25.81 -2.53 -1.21
C GLU A 270 -25.54 -3.21 -2.55
N SER A 271 -24.33 -3.02 -3.06
CA SER A 271 -23.85 -3.65 -4.28
C SER A 271 -22.96 -4.82 -3.91
N LEU A 272 -23.35 -6.05 -4.27
CA LEU A 272 -22.64 -7.29 -3.90
C LEU A 272 -21.68 -7.83 -4.96
N GLN A 273 -21.83 -7.38 -6.21
CA GLN A 273 -20.87 -7.64 -7.27
C GLN A 273 -21.22 -6.77 -8.47
N THR A 274 -20.23 -6.06 -9.00
CA THR A 274 -20.35 -5.32 -10.26
C THR A 274 -19.32 -5.81 -11.26
N GLU A 275 -19.73 -5.90 -12.52
CA GLU A 275 -18.85 -6.21 -13.64
C GLU A 275 -19.04 -5.10 -14.69
N PRO A 276 -18.10 -4.15 -14.81
CA PRO A 276 -18.18 -3.12 -15.83
C PRO A 276 -17.94 -3.72 -17.23
N GLU A 277 -18.75 -3.31 -18.21
CA GLU A 277 -18.57 -3.69 -19.61
C GLU A 277 -18.14 -2.49 -20.44
N ILE A 278 -17.01 -2.63 -21.13
CA ILE A 278 -16.51 -1.63 -22.07
C ILE A 278 -17.01 -2.00 -23.47
N VAL A 279 -17.98 -1.25 -23.97
CA VAL A 279 -18.50 -1.40 -25.34
C VAL A 279 -17.79 -0.40 -26.25
N VAL A 280 -17.05 -0.92 -27.23
CA VAL A 280 -16.37 -0.11 -28.25
C VAL A 280 -17.17 -0.17 -29.55
N SER A 281 -17.61 0.98 -30.06
CA SER A 281 -18.25 1.11 -31.36
C SER A 281 -17.38 1.92 -32.33
N MET A 282 -17.52 1.62 -33.63
CA MET A 282 -16.74 2.24 -34.70
C MET A 282 -17.69 2.96 -35.67
N ASP A 283 -18.52 3.87 -35.15
CA ASP A 283 -19.39 4.72 -35.96
C ASP A 283 -18.82 6.14 -36.04
N ASN A 284 -18.19 6.45 -37.19
CA ASN A 284 -17.49 7.72 -37.46
C ASN A 284 -16.23 7.98 -36.58
N GLY A 285 -15.56 6.91 -36.15
CA GLY A 285 -14.38 6.94 -35.29
C GLY A 285 -14.54 6.00 -34.10
N PRO A 286 -13.48 5.74 -33.33
CA PRO A 286 -13.60 4.94 -32.11
C PRO A 286 -14.44 5.69 -31.08
N GLN A 287 -15.57 5.12 -30.69
CA GLN A 287 -16.39 5.57 -29.57
C GLN A 287 -16.33 4.50 -28.49
N ILE A 288 -16.04 4.91 -27.27
CA ILE A 288 -16.01 4.03 -26.10
C ILE A 288 -17.18 4.43 -25.21
N SER A 289 -18.13 3.52 -25.02
CA SER A 289 -19.18 3.67 -24.02
C SER A 289 -18.97 2.61 -22.93
N ARG A 290 -18.83 3.06 -21.69
CA ARG A 290 -18.86 2.14 -20.54
C ARG A 290 -20.29 2.00 -20.06
N GLY A 291 -20.78 0.77 -19.99
CA GLY A 291 -22.05 0.41 -19.40
C GLY A 291 -21.82 -0.53 -18.22
N GLN A 292 -22.70 -0.48 -17.22
CA GLN A 292 -22.77 -1.54 -16.22
C GLN A 292 -23.82 -2.55 -16.66
N HIS A 293 -23.45 -3.84 -16.69
CA HIS A 293 -24.46 -4.88 -16.63
C HIS A 293 -25.14 -4.82 -15.25
N PRO A 294 -26.46 -5.02 -15.13
CA PRO A 294 -27.08 -5.16 -13.83
C PRO A 294 -26.51 -6.43 -13.16
N GLY A 295 -25.53 -6.25 -12.28
CA GLY A 295 -25.07 -7.30 -11.37
C GLY A 295 -26.20 -7.72 -10.43
N ASN A 296 -25.95 -8.72 -9.59
CA ASN A 296 -26.89 -9.11 -8.54
C ASN A 296 -26.99 -7.98 -7.48
N PHE A 297 -27.80 -6.96 -7.75
CA PHE A 297 -28.17 -5.95 -6.78
C PHE A 297 -29.11 -6.59 -5.74
N PHE A 298 -28.67 -6.66 -4.49
CA PHE A 298 -29.54 -7.02 -3.38
C PHE A 298 -30.05 -5.72 -2.75
N TRP A 299 -31.34 -5.46 -2.88
CA TRP A 299 -31.98 -4.31 -2.24
C TRP A 299 -32.22 -4.63 -0.77
N LEU A 300 -31.24 -4.36 0.09
CA LEU A 300 -31.48 -4.29 1.54
C LEU A 300 -32.04 -2.90 1.88
N VAL A 301 -33.36 -2.75 1.71
CA VAL A 301 -34.05 -1.52 2.05
C VAL A 301 -34.15 -1.39 3.57
N TRP A 302 -33.20 -0.68 4.19
CA TRP A 302 -33.44 -0.10 5.51
C TRP A 302 -34.14 1.25 5.33
N THR A 303 -35.45 1.29 5.56
CA THR A 303 -36.18 2.56 5.58
C THR A 303 -35.97 3.24 6.92
N CYS A 304 -35.15 4.31 6.95
CA CYS A 304 -35.11 5.19 8.10
C CYS A 304 -36.19 6.28 7.92
N ARG A 305 -37.40 6.00 8.43
CA ARG A 305 -38.49 6.99 8.40
C ARG A 305 -38.11 8.13 9.34
N SER A 306 -38.27 9.38 8.91
CA SER A 306 -38.06 10.54 9.78
C SER A 306 -38.95 10.42 11.03
N GLY A 307 -38.34 10.07 12.17
CA GLY A 307 -39.02 9.77 13.42
C GLY A 307 -38.85 8.33 13.89
N ASN A 308 -37.69 8.02 14.47
CA ASN A 308 -37.42 6.97 15.48
C ASN A 308 -38.05 5.56 15.36
N GLU A 309 -38.41 5.09 14.17
CA GLU A 309 -38.79 3.69 13.98
C GLU A 309 -38.14 3.14 12.71
N CYS A 310 -37.09 2.33 12.89
CA CYS A 310 -36.56 1.45 11.85
C CYS A 310 -37.36 0.14 11.87
N LEU A 311 -37.82 -0.31 10.70
CA LEU A 311 -38.38 -1.66 10.48
C LEU A 311 -37.25 -2.64 10.21
#